data_AF-A0A2K9PK66-F1
#
_entry.id   AF-A0A2K9PK66-F1
#
_cell.length_a   1.000
_cell.length_b   1.000
_cell.length_c   1.000
_cell.angle_alpha   90.00
_cell.angle_beta   90.00
_cell.angle_gamma   90.00
#
_symmetry.space_group_name_H-M   'P 1'
#
loop_
_entity.id
_entity.type
_entity.pdbx_description
1 polymer ?
#
loop_
_entity_poly.entity_id
_entity_poly.type
_entity_poly.pdbx_seq_one_letter_code
_entity_poly.pdbx_strand_id
1 'polypeptide(L)'
;MLLSQEIDTLRVYQNDTLVFKKALVLNHRDKSEHIISYDLINPIDKTYYVIYNDKKQLVKEGMYTSNYTYESIQYGGGFYNVKYYYYNNQGKLRAIAYLEDGRHLKTEHYKGQNELQKIRYIDKKTELPVKMEFYKNNKLKRIKVLTNYYVNG
;
A
#
# COMPACT_ATOMS: atom_id res chain seq x y z
N MET A 1 -4.99 30.05 -11.83
CA MET A 1 -4.50 29.22 -12.96
C MET A 1 -3.66 28.10 -12.35
N LEU A 2 -4.22 26.91 -12.15
CA LEU A 2 -3.51 25.76 -11.58
C LEU A 2 -2.75 25.10 -12.73
N LEU A 3 -1.43 25.30 -12.78
CA LEU A 3 -0.56 24.49 -13.62
C LEU A 3 -0.71 23.03 -13.17
N SER A 4 -1.19 22.18 -14.08
CA SER A 4 -1.08 20.73 -13.93
C SER A 4 0.41 20.41 -13.87
N GLN A 5 0.95 20.26 -12.67
CA GLN A 5 2.34 19.89 -12.49
C GLN A 5 2.47 18.46 -13.00
N GLU A 6 3.18 18.27 -14.11
CA GLU A 6 3.54 16.94 -14.58
C GLU A 6 4.35 16.27 -13.47
N ILE A 7 3.80 15.20 -12.91
CA ILE A 7 4.48 14.43 -11.87
C ILE A 7 5.38 13.43 -12.59
N ASP A 8 6.69 13.57 -12.40
CA ASP A 8 7.66 12.61 -12.91
C ASP A 8 7.31 11.21 -12.43
N THR A 9 7.25 10.26 -13.37
CA THR A 9 6.89 8.88 -13.09
C THR A 9 8.04 7.96 -13.46
N LEU A 10 8.57 7.22 -12.48
CA LEU A 10 9.63 6.23 -12.68
C LEU A 10 9.10 4.81 -12.57
N ARG A 11 9.34 4.03 -13.62
CA ARG A 11 9.16 2.57 -13.59
C ARG A 11 10.47 1.92 -13.18
N VAL A 12 10.46 1.16 -12.10
CA VAL A 12 11.66 0.51 -11.55
C VAL A 12 11.39 -0.93 -11.15
N TYR A 13 12.45 -1.73 -11.04
CA TYR A 13 12.37 -3.17 -10.74
C TYR A 13 13.20 -3.49 -9.49
N GLN A 14 12.65 -4.27 -8.56
CA GLN A 14 13.29 -4.61 -7.28
C GLN A 14 14.62 -5.37 -7.44
N ASN A 15 14.84 -6.03 -8.57
CA ASN A 15 16.08 -6.74 -8.88
C ASN A 15 17.16 -5.84 -9.51
N ASP A 16 16.86 -4.57 -9.80
CA ASP A 16 17.85 -3.60 -10.26
C ASP A 16 18.67 -3.11 -9.06
N THR A 17 19.91 -3.58 -8.97
CA THR A 17 20.83 -3.27 -7.86
C THR A 17 21.34 -1.84 -7.89
N LEU A 18 21.17 -1.10 -9.00
CA LEU A 18 21.49 0.33 -9.05
C LEU A 18 20.38 1.16 -8.41
N VAL A 19 19.16 0.64 -8.35
CA VAL A 19 17.98 1.33 -7.82
C VAL A 19 17.59 0.81 -6.43
N PHE A 20 17.82 -0.46 -6.13
CA PHE A 20 17.42 -1.08 -4.88
C PHE A 20 18.58 -1.78 -4.16
N LYS A 21 18.62 -1.58 -2.84
CA LYS A 21 19.39 -2.40 -1.91
C LYS A 21 18.51 -3.54 -1.40
N LYS A 22 18.93 -4.78 -1.68
CA LYS A 22 18.28 -5.99 -1.16
C LYS A 22 18.85 -6.35 0.20
N ALA A 23 18.01 -6.55 1.20
CA ALA A 23 18.41 -6.95 2.55
C ALA A 23 17.57 -8.11 3.07
N LEU A 24 18.16 -8.98 3.88
CA LEU A 24 17.43 -9.98 4.65
C LEU A 24 17.10 -9.39 6.03
N VAL A 25 15.82 -9.25 6.36
CA VAL A 25 15.37 -8.66 7.62
C VAL A 25 14.51 -9.66 8.40
N LEU A 26 14.59 -9.61 9.73
CA LEU A 26 13.73 -10.42 10.59
C LEU A 26 12.37 -9.74 10.74
N ASN A 27 11.30 -10.48 10.45
CA ASN A 27 9.95 -10.05 10.76
C ASN A 27 9.58 -10.52 12.17
N HIS A 28 9.26 -9.58 13.07
CA HIS A 28 8.99 -9.86 14.48
C HIS A 28 7.50 -9.96 14.85
N ARG A 29 6.57 -9.85 13.88
CA ARG A 29 5.14 -9.70 14.22
C ARG A 29 4.48 -10.93 14.84
N ASP A 30 4.85 -12.16 14.45
CA ASP A 30 4.17 -13.38 14.97
C ASP A 30 5.07 -14.63 15.00
N LYS A 31 5.98 -14.76 14.03
CA LYS A 31 7.06 -15.77 14.00
C LYS A 31 8.30 -15.11 13.40
N SER A 32 9.46 -15.35 14.00
CA SER A 32 10.73 -14.85 13.49
C SER A 32 11.06 -15.54 12.18
N GLU A 33 10.64 -14.92 11.09
CA GLU A 33 10.91 -15.36 9.73
C GLU A 33 11.77 -14.31 9.04
N HIS A 34 12.78 -14.77 8.31
CA HIS A 34 13.57 -13.92 7.45
C HIS A 34 12.75 -13.54 6.22
N ILE A 35 12.54 -12.24 6.02
CA ILE A 35 11.92 -11.68 4.83
C ILE A 35 12.95 -10.88 4.03
N ILE A 36 12.77 -10.81 2.72
CA ILE A 36 13.58 -9.97 1.85
C ILE A 36 12.96 -8.56 1.82
N SER A 37 13.73 -7.55 2.23
CA SER A 37 13.41 -6.13 2.01
C SER A 37 14.11 -5.60 0.76
N TYR A 38 13.48 -4.62 0.12
CA TYR A 38 14.03 -3.88 -1.00
C TYR A 38 13.89 -2.39 -0.69
N ASP A 39 15.02 -1.74 -0.43
CA ASP A 39 15.07 -0.32 -0.07
C ASP A 39 15.58 0.48 -1.28
N LEU A 40 14.93 1.60 -1.61
CA LEU A 40 15.38 2.46 -2.71
C LEU A 40 16.71 3.12 -2.37
N ILE A 41 17.61 3.14 -3.34
CA ILE A 41 18.87 3.88 -3.29
C ILE A 41 18.60 5.28 -3.85
N ASN A 42 18.90 6.32 -3.07
CA ASN A 42 18.79 7.73 -3.47
C ASN A 42 17.47 8.08 -4.21
N PRO A 43 16.30 7.83 -3.60
CA PRO A 43 15.02 8.15 -4.22
C PRO A 43 14.89 9.66 -4.48
N ILE A 44 14.21 10.01 -5.57
CA ILE A 44 13.98 11.38 -6.03
C ILE A 44 12.72 11.91 -5.34
N ASP A 45 12.84 13.11 -4.77
CA ASP A 45 11.74 13.79 -4.08
C ASP A 45 10.60 14.14 -5.05
N LYS A 46 9.35 13.95 -4.60
CA LYS A 46 8.11 14.24 -5.35
C LYS A 46 7.96 13.47 -6.66
N THR A 47 8.64 12.34 -6.81
CA THR A 47 8.51 11.45 -7.96
C THR A 47 7.53 10.32 -7.66
N TYR A 48 6.67 9.98 -8.63
CA TYR A 48 5.80 8.83 -8.57
C TYR A 48 6.55 7.57 -9.02
N TYR A 49 6.61 6.55 -8.17
CA TYR A 49 7.27 5.29 -8.48
C TYR A 49 6.23 4.22 -8.80
N VAL A 50 6.50 3.43 -9.85
CA VAL A 50 5.79 2.21 -10.20
C VAL A 50 6.80 1.05 -10.11
N ILE A 51 6.71 0.27 -9.04
CA ILE A 51 7.75 -0.69 -8.64
C ILE A 51 7.29 -2.11 -8.94
N TYR A 52 8.10 -2.85 -9.69
CA TYR A 52 7.83 -4.24 -10.07
C TYR A 52 8.78 -5.20 -9.36
N ASN A 53 8.32 -6.43 -9.07
CA ASN A 53 9.18 -7.51 -8.62
C ASN A 53 9.92 -8.21 -9.78
N ASP A 54 10.73 -9.22 -9.44
CA ASP A 54 11.46 -10.09 -10.36
C ASP A 54 10.57 -10.83 -11.38
N LYS A 55 9.33 -11.13 -10.98
CA LYS A 55 8.29 -11.71 -11.84
C LYS A 55 7.56 -10.69 -12.71
N LYS A 56 8.04 -9.43 -12.76
CA LYS A 56 7.43 -8.31 -13.49
C LYS A 56 5.99 -8.00 -13.03
N GLN A 57 5.68 -8.28 -11.77
CA GLN A 57 4.39 -7.95 -11.15
C GLN A 57 4.51 -6.61 -10.41
N LEU A 58 3.54 -5.72 -10.57
CA LEU A 58 3.48 -4.46 -9.84
C LEU A 58 3.32 -4.75 -8.35
N VAL A 59 4.23 -4.32 -7.48
CA VAL A 59 4.19 -4.60 -6.04
C VAL A 59 3.95 -3.36 -5.18
N LYS A 60 4.32 -2.18 -5.69
CA LYS A 60 4.15 -0.91 -4.99
C LYS A 60 4.02 0.23 -6.00
N GLU A 61 3.07 1.13 -5.79
CA GLU A 61 3.03 2.41 -6.50
C GLU A 61 2.70 3.55 -5.54
N GLY A 62 3.32 4.71 -5.74
CA GLY A 62 3.10 5.88 -4.89
C GLY A 62 4.16 6.95 -5.09
N MET A 63 3.91 8.12 -4.51
CA MET A 63 4.87 9.22 -4.55
C MET A 63 5.86 9.10 -3.40
N TYR A 64 7.14 9.22 -3.70
CA TYR A 64 8.18 9.39 -2.68
C TYR A 64 8.24 10.86 -2.27
N THR A 65 8.31 11.11 -0.96
CA THR A 65 8.53 12.44 -0.40
C THR A 65 9.63 12.36 0.64
N SER A 66 10.67 13.18 0.47
CA SER A 66 11.83 13.29 1.37
C SER A 66 11.46 13.82 2.75
N ASN A 67 10.43 14.65 2.83
CA ASN A 67 9.85 15.16 4.07
C ASN A 67 8.32 15.21 3.93
N TYR A 68 7.63 14.83 4.98
CA TYR A 68 6.17 14.79 4.98
C TYR A 68 5.63 15.32 6.31
N THR A 69 4.61 16.17 6.25
CA THR A 69 3.98 16.75 7.44
C THR A 69 2.55 16.27 7.54
N TYR A 70 2.19 15.70 8.68
CA TYR A 70 0.82 15.29 8.99
C TYR A 70 0.49 15.65 10.43
N GLU A 71 -0.66 16.30 10.65
CA GLU A 71 -1.09 16.81 11.97
C GLU A 71 0.03 17.57 12.71
N SER A 72 0.76 18.42 11.98
CA SER A 72 1.90 19.23 12.47
C SER A 72 3.13 18.44 12.92
N ILE A 73 3.16 17.13 12.71
CA ILE A 73 4.33 16.27 12.96
C ILE A 73 5.09 16.08 11.64
N GLN A 74 6.42 16.25 11.69
CA GLN A 74 7.31 15.98 10.56
C GLN A 74 7.80 14.53 10.58
N TYR A 75 7.74 13.91 9.40
CA TYR A 75 8.24 12.56 9.15
C TYR A 75 9.29 12.60 8.04
N GLY A 76 10.27 11.69 8.12
CA GLY A 76 11.38 11.61 7.16
C GLY A 76 10.98 11.03 5.79
N GLY A 77 11.98 10.70 4.97
CA GLY A 77 11.75 10.26 3.60
C GLY A 77 10.96 8.95 3.47
N GLY A 78 9.90 8.94 2.67
CA GLY A 78 9.04 7.75 2.54
C GLY A 78 7.91 7.87 1.52
N PHE A 79 7.09 6.81 1.48
CA PHE A 79 5.87 6.73 0.67
C PHE A 79 4.66 6.79 1.58
N TYR A 80 4.01 7.95 1.64
CA TYR A 80 2.86 8.18 2.52
C TYR A 80 1.53 7.93 1.80
N ASN A 81 1.45 8.22 0.51
CA ASN A 81 0.31 7.94 -0.34
C ASN A 81 0.70 6.83 -1.33
N VAL A 82 0.32 5.59 -1.01
CA VAL A 82 0.89 4.40 -1.64
C VAL A 82 -0.10 3.25 -1.71
N LYS A 83 0.01 2.46 -2.77
CA LYS A 83 -0.67 1.17 -2.91
C LYS A 83 0.35 0.04 -2.88
N TYR A 84 0.02 -1.01 -2.14
CA TYR A 84 0.78 -2.26 -2.12
C TYR A 84 -0.05 -3.38 -2.74
N TYR A 85 0.58 -4.15 -3.60
CA TYR A 85 -0.06 -5.25 -4.33
C TYR A 85 0.48 -6.58 -3.83
N TYR A 86 -0.43 -7.44 -3.40
CA TYR A 86 -0.09 -8.73 -2.83
C TYR A 86 -0.58 -9.84 -3.73
N TYR A 87 0.31 -10.75 -4.06
CA TYR A 87 0.04 -11.92 -4.89
C TYR A 87 0.05 -13.19 -4.04
N ASN A 88 -0.70 -14.20 -4.47
CA ASN A 88 -0.57 -15.55 -3.90
C ASN A 88 0.61 -16.30 -4.52
N ASN A 89 0.89 -17.51 -4.04
CA ASN A 89 2.00 -18.34 -4.52
C ASN A 89 1.88 -18.73 -6.01
N GLN A 90 0.66 -18.66 -6.58
CA GLN A 90 0.39 -18.89 -8.01
C GLN A 90 0.55 -17.62 -8.86
N GLY A 91 0.99 -16.50 -8.27
CA GLY A 91 1.17 -15.22 -8.96
C GLY A 91 -0.12 -14.47 -9.27
N LYS A 92 -1.26 -14.87 -8.69
CA LYS A 92 -2.55 -14.16 -8.87
C LYS A 92 -2.70 -13.07 -7.83
N LEU A 93 -3.25 -11.92 -8.23
CA LEU A 93 -3.50 -10.79 -7.33
C LEU A 93 -4.50 -11.22 -6.25
N ARG A 94 -4.14 -11.01 -4.99
CA ARG A 94 -4.93 -11.37 -3.81
C ARG A 94 -5.46 -10.14 -3.10
N ALA A 95 -4.65 -9.07 -3.01
CA ALA A 95 -5.08 -7.86 -2.34
C ALA A 95 -4.33 -6.63 -2.86
N ILE A 96 -4.99 -5.47 -2.74
CA ILE A 96 -4.37 -4.15 -2.86
C ILE A 96 -4.63 -3.40 -1.55
N ALA A 97 -3.57 -3.02 -0.83
CA ALA A 97 -3.68 -2.17 0.35
C ALA A 97 -3.38 -0.72 -0.01
N TYR A 98 -4.22 0.19 0.45
CA TYR A 98 -4.11 1.62 0.19
C TYR A 98 -3.71 2.31 1.50
N LEU A 99 -2.63 3.09 1.43
CA LEU A 99 -2.25 4.02 2.50
C LEU A 99 -2.44 5.44 1.99
N GLU A 100 -2.92 6.28 2.89
CA GLU A 100 -3.02 7.71 2.70
C GLU A 100 -2.45 8.37 3.95
N ASP A 101 -1.54 9.32 3.77
CA ASP A 101 -0.79 9.98 4.85
C ASP A 101 -0.01 8.99 5.74
N GLY A 102 0.47 7.89 5.15
CA GLY A 102 1.19 6.82 5.84
C GLY A 102 0.28 5.88 6.64
N ARG A 103 -1.04 6.09 6.62
CA ARG A 103 -2.01 5.33 7.42
C ARG A 103 -2.88 4.47 6.52
N HIS A 104 -3.28 3.30 7.01
CA HIS A 104 -4.15 2.40 6.26
C HIS A 104 -5.54 3.02 6.02
N LEU A 105 -5.92 3.15 4.75
CA LEU A 105 -7.23 3.67 4.34
C LEU A 105 -8.21 2.53 4.03
N LYS A 106 -7.79 1.60 3.17
CA LYS A 106 -8.59 0.45 2.78
C LYS A 106 -7.74 -0.69 2.25
N THR A 107 -8.35 -1.86 2.17
CA THR A 107 -7.79 -3.02 1.47
C THR A 107 -8.86 -3.64 0.57
N GLU A 108 -8.52 -3.78 -0.71
CA GLU A 108 -9.30 -4.50 -1.70
C GLU A 108 -8.82 -5.95 -1.73
N HIS A 109 -9.73 -6.90 -1.65
CA HIS A 109 -9.44 -8.32 -1.67
C HIS A 109 -10.07 -8.97 -2.89
N TYR A 110 -9.29 -9.83 -3.55
CA TYR A 110 -9.65 -10.48 -4.80
C TYR A 110 -9.72 -11.98 -4.62
N LYS A 111 -10.66 -12.60 -5.35
CA LYS A 111 -10.73 -14.05 -5.57
C LYS A 111 -9.88 -14.46 -6.76
N GLY A 112 -9.82 -15.77 -7.02
CA GLY A 112 -9.27 -16.27 -8.28
C GLY A 112 -9.89 -15.56 -9.48
N GLN A 113 -9.11 -15.40 -10.56
CA GLN A 113 -9.49 -14.67 -11.79
C GLN A 113 -9.61 -13.13 -11.62
N ASN A 114 -8.96 -12.54 -10.61
CA ASN A 114 -8.94 -11.08 -10.38
C ASN A 114 -10.33 -10.48 -10.13
N GLU A 115 -11.28 -11.26 -9.61
CA GLU A 115 -12.61 -10.79 -9.24
C GLU A 115 -12.58 -10.10 -7.88
N LEU A 116 -13.07 -8.86 -7.79
CA LEU A 116 -13.16 -8.14 -6.52
C LEU A 116 -14.19 -8.84 -5.61
N GLN A 117 -13.75 -9.22 -4.41
CA GLN A 117 -14.58 -9.92 -3.42
C GLN A 117 -15.03 -8.99 -2.30
N LYS A 118 -14.12 -8.17 -1.78
CA LYS A 118 -14.37 -7.40 -0.56
C LYS A 118 -13.49 -6.16 -0.53
N ILE A 119 -14.04 -5.04 -0.08
CA ILE A 119 -13.26 -3.87 0.34
C ILE A 119 -13.44 -3.70 1.84
N ARG A 120 -12.34 -3.66 2.59
CA ARG A 120 -12.32 -3.31 4.03
C ARG A 120 -11.82 -1.88 4.15
N TYR A 121 -12.62 -1.00 4.73
CA TYR A 121 -12.25 0.37 5.05
C TYR A 121 -11.82 0.46 6.50
N ILE A 122 -10.80 1.26 6.74
CA ILE A 122 -10.14 1.43 8.04
C ILE A 122 -10.24 2.90 8.43
N ASP A 123 -10.55 3.16 9.69
CA ASP A 123 -10.42 4.49 10.26
C ASP A 123 -8.95 4.80 10.50
N LYS A 124 -8.44 5.88 9.91
CA LYS A 124 -7.01 6.21 9.96
C LYS A 124 -6.49 6.50 11.37
N LYS A 125 -7.36 6.97 12.28
CA LYS A 125 -6.96 7.36 13.63
C LYS A 125 -6.84 6.15 14.55
N THR A 126 -7.83 5.27 14.51
CA THR A 126 -7.91 4.09 15.37
C THR A 126 -7.28 2.84 14.74
N GLU A 127 -7.02 2.85 13.43
CA GLU A 127 -6.59 1.71 12.61
C GLU A 127 -7.59 0.54 12.60
N LEU A 128 -8.84 0.79 13.00
CA LEU A 128 -9.86 -0.24 13.09
C LEU A 128 -10.77 -0.27 11.86
N PRO A 129 -11.27 -1.45 11.48
CA PRO A 129 -12.25 -1.56 10.40
C PRO A 129 -13.56 -0.85 10.76
N VAL A 130 -14.04 0.03 9.87
CA VAL A 130 -15.31 0.78 10.05
C VAL A 130 -16.38 0.39 9.04
N LYS A 131 -15.99 -0.12 7.88
CA LYS A 131 -16.92 -0.53 6.83
C LYS A 131 -16.34 -1.70 6.03
N MET A 132 -17.19 -2.63 5.64
CA MET A 132 -16.86 -3.67 4.69
C MET A 132 -17.90 -3.73 3.58
N GLU A 133 -17.43 -3.71 2.34
CA GLU A 133 -18.25 -3.89 1.14
C GLU A 133 -17.96 -5.26 0.55
N PHE A 134 -18.99 -6.03 0.20
CA PHE A 134 -18.88 -7.38 -0.35
C PHE A 134 -19.42 -7.40 -1.77
N TYR A 135 -18.67 -8.04 -2.67
CA TYR A 135 -18.93 -8.06 -4.10
C TYR A 135 -19.09 -9.49 -4.62
N LYS A 136 -19.88 -9.63 -5.69
CA LYS A 136 -20.00 -10.85 -6.50
C LYS A 136 -20.25 -10.45 -7.94
N ASN A 137 -19.49 -11.01 -8.86
CA ASN A 137 -19.45 -10.67 -10.28
C ASN A 137 -19.22 -9.15 -10.48
N ASN A 138 -18.27 -8.59 -9.72
CA ASN A 138 -17.95 -7.15 -9.70
C ASN A 138 -19.13 -6.22 -9.35
N LYS A 139 -20.22 -6.74 -8.78
CA LYS A 139 -21.37 -5.95 -8.30
C LYS A 139 -21.42 -5.98 -6.77
N LEU A 140 -21.63 -4.81 -6.16
CA LEU A 140 -21.84 -4.69 -4.72
C LEU A 140 -23.08 -5.51 -4.31
N LYS A 141 -22.94 -6.33 -3.27
CA LYS A 141 -23.99 -7.21 -2.75
C LYS A 141 -24.43 -6.85 -1.35
N ARG A 142 -23.48 -6.45 -0.50
CA ARG A 142 -23.76 -6.14 0.91
C ARG A 142 -22.75 -5.14 1.42
N ILE A 143 -23.22 -4.22 2.26
CA ILE A 143 -22.40 -3.36 3.09
C ILE A 143 -22.58 -3.80 4.54
N LYS A 144 -21.49 -3.92 5.29
CA LYS A 144 -21.48 -4.04 6.74
C LYS A 144 -20.78 -2.82 7.31
N VAL A 145 -21.53 -1.97 8.00
CA VAL A 145 -20.95 -0.87 8.79
C VAL A 145 -20.62 -1.42 10.18
N LEU A 146 -19.43 -1.12 10.67
CA LEU A 146 -18.93 -1.57 11.96
C LEU A 146 -18.95 -0.36 12.88
N THR A 147 -19.93 -0.33 13.77
CA THR A 147 -20.00 0.67 14.82
C THR A 147 -19.03 0.25 15.91
N ASN A 148 -17.89 0.93 16.00
CA ASN A 148 -17.01 0.79 17.16
C ASN A 148 -17.53 1.73 18.24
N TYR A 149 -18.11 1.16 19.30
CA TYR A 149 -18.45 1.90 20.50
C TYR A 149 -17.16 2.15 21.29
N TYR A 150 -16.41 3.20 20.92
CA TYR A 150 -15.45 3.79 21.85
C TYR A 150 -16.22 4.77 22.72
N VAL A 151 -16.71 4.26 23.86
CA VAL A 151 -17.09 5.06 25.01
C VAL A 151 -15.80 5.67 25.55
N ASN A 152 -15.58 6.95 25.31
CA ASN A 152 -14.55 7.69 26.03
C ASN A 152 -15.04 7.85 27.47
N GLY A 153 -14.45 7.09 28.39
CA GLY A 153 -14.48 7.36 29.83
C GLY A 153 -13.26 8.20 30.21
#